data_AF-A0A527ZPH2-F1
#
_entry.id   AF-A0A527ZPH2-F1
#
_cell.length_a   1.000
_cell.length_b   1.000
_cell.length_c   1.000
_cell.angle_alpha   90.00
_cell.angle_beta   90.00
_cell.angle_gamma   90.00
#
_symmetry.space_group_name_H-M   'P 1'
#
loop_
_entity.id
_entity.type
_entity.pdbx_description
1 polymer ?
#
loop_
_entity_poly.entity_id
_entity_poly.type
_entity_poly.pdbx_seq_one_letter_code
_entity_poly.pdbx_strand_id
1 'polypeptide(L)'
;MALFYTLGAPYEPFGTLIGMLLSTFNNGVDGKLAVDAEHLDPLLLTAASASEDKVEAATQAVYDWLHQEVALLPLFFAPVIWAHSERVTGFAAPATEYDLPYENVTLSA
;
A
#
# COMPACT_ATOMS: atom_id res chain seq x y z
N MET A 1 13.39 -11.95 12.40
CA MET A 1 12.03 -11.63 11.90
C MET A 1 11.71 -10.22 12.35
N ALA A 2 11.46 -9.31 11.41
CA ALA A 2 11.09 -7.93 11.69
C ALA A 2 9.64 -7.71 11.20
N LEU A 3 8.93 -6.79 11.86
CA LEU A 3 7.58 -6.39 11.47
C LEU A 3 7.64 -5.04 10.80
N PHE A 4 6.86 -4.88 9.73
CA PHE A 4 6.76 -3.65 8.96
C PHE A 4 5.28 -3.33 8.74
N TYR A 5 4.98 -2.04 8.63
CA TYR A 5 3.73 -1.54 8.06
C TYR A 5 4.03 -0.96 6.70
N THR A 6 3.12 -1.18 5.75
CA THR A 6 3.18 -0.50 4.45
C THR A 6 2.71 0.95 4.62
N LEU A 7 2.93 1.79 3.60
CA LEU A 7 2.69 3.23 3.73
C LEU A 7 1.21 3.62 3.74
N GLY A 8 0.32 2.76 3.21
CA GLY A 8 -1.10 3.03 3.12
C GLY A 8 -1.47 4.06 2.03
N ALA A 9 -2.77 4.28 1.85
CA ALA A 9 -3.24 5.26 0.87
C ALA A 9 -2.87 6.70 1.30
N PRO A 10 -2.52 7.59 0.35
CA PRO A 10 -2.57 7.42 -1.11
C PRO A 10 -1.24 6.92 -1.73
N TYR A 11 -0.29 6.42 -0.93
CA TYR A 11 1.08 6.13 -1.39
C TYR A 11 1.25 4.74 -2.00
N GLU A 12 0.29 3.84 -1.78
CA GLU A 12 0.33 2.48 -2.34
C GLU A 12 0.04 2.46 -3.86
N PRO A 13 0.56 1.45 -4.59
CA PRO A 13 1.53 0.45 -4.12
C PRO A 13 2.99 0.93 -4.22
N PHE A 14 3.27 1.94 -5.05
CA PHE A 14 4.64 2.27 -5.44
C PHE A 14 5.49 2.86 -4.33
N GLY A 15 4.89 3.55 -3.36
CA GLY A 15 5.61 4.02 -2.18
C GLY A 15 6.25 2.86 -1.42
N THR A 16 5.48 1.79 -1.17
CA THR A 16 5.99 0.57 -0.51
C THR A 16 6.90 -0.24 -1.43
N LEU A 17 6.49 -0.49 -2.68
CA LEU A 17 7.25 -1.29 -3.62
C LEU A 17 8.66 -0.71 -3.86
N ILE A 18 8.77 0.60 -4.08
CA ILE A 18 10.06 1.24 -4.34
C ILE A 18 10.79 1.55 -3.03
N GLY A 19 10.07 2.09 -2.04
CA GLY A 19 10.65 2.48 -0.75
C GLY A 19 11.29 1.31 -0.02
N MET A 20 10.63 0.16 -0.01
CA MET A 20 10.95 -0.95 0.89
C MET A 20 11.43 -2.23 0.21
N LEU A 21 11.30 -2.36 -1.11
CA LEU A 21 11.72 -3.57 -1.85
C LEU A 21 12.82 -3.32 -2.89
N LEU A 22 12.92 -2.11 -3.47
CA LEU A 22 13.97 -1.82 -4.45
C LEU A 22 15.33 -1.68 -3.75
N SER A 23 16.32 -2.49 -4.13
CA SER A 23 17.62 -2.54 -3.45
C SER A 23 18.38 -1.22 -3.51
N THR A 24 18.25 -0.52 -4.64
CA THR A 24 18.99 0.71 -4.96
C THR A 24 18.37 1.96 -4.36
N PHE A 25 17.12 1.90 -3.90
CA PHE A 25 16.46 3.02 -3.25
C PHE A 25 16.84 3.07 -1.78
N ASN A 26 17.47 4.16 -1.33
CA ASN A 26 17.81 4.36 0.08
C ASN A 26 17.40 5.76 0.50
N ASN A 27 16.36 5.86 1.33
CA ASN A 27 15.91 7.13 1.90
C ASN A 27 16.47 7.41 3.31
N GLY A 28 17.37 6.56 3.80
CA GLY A 28 18.09 6.74 5.07
C GLY A 28 17.28 6.44 6.34
N VAL A 29 15.98 6.16 6.22
CA VAL A 29 15.08 5.91 7.35
C VAL A 29 14.31 4.59 7.24
N ASP A 30 14.14 4.06 6.03
CA ASP A 30 13.40 2.82 5.81
C ASP A 30 14.29 1.59 5.92
N GLY A 31 13.82 0.61 6.70
CA GLY A 31 14.29 -0.77 6.55
C GLY A 31 13.74 -1.41 5.28
N LYS A 32 14.36 -2.49 4.83
CA LYS A 32 13.91 -3.26 3.66
C LYS A 32 13.09 -4.47 4.07
N LEU A 33 11.95 -4.65 3.42
CA LEU A 33 11.06 -5.80 3.60
C LEU A 33 11.70 -7.07 3.02
N ALA A 34 12.22 -6.96 1.80
CA ALA A 34 13.01 -7.96 1.09
C ALA A 34 13.91 -7.23 0.08
N VAL A 35 15.04 -7.84 -0.30
CA VAL A 35 15.96 -7.28 -1.29
C VAL A 35 16.48 -8.40 -2.19
N ASP A 36 16.27 -8.27 -3.49
CA ASP A 36 16.88 -9.12 -4.50
C ASP A 36 17.17 -8.27 -5.75
N ALA A 37 18.43 -7.88 -5.91
CA ALA A 37 18.88 -7.02 -7.00
C ALA A 37 18.87 -7.72 -8.37
N GLU A 38 18.91 -9.06 -8.39
CA GLU A 38 18.99 -9.83 -9.63
C GLU A 38 17.59 -10.13 -10.17
N HIS A 39 16.63 -10.47 -9.29
CA HIS A 39 15.32 -10.97 -9.69
C HIS A 39 14.18 -9.97 -9.43
N LEU A 40 14.19 -9.26 -8.30
CA LEU A 40 13.07 -8.40 -7.88
C LEU A 40 13.22 -6.96 -8.40
N ASP A 41 14.41 -6.39 -8.32
CA ASP A 41 14.68 -5.01 -8.77
C ASP A 41 14.26 -4.76 -10.23
N PRO A 42 14.55 -5.65 -11.22
CA PRO A 42 14.10 -5.44 -12.59
C PRO A 42 12.57 -5.42 -12.73
N LEU A 43 11.85 -6.22 -11.95
CA LEU A 43 10.38 -6.25 -11.94
C LEU A 43 9.81 -4.95 -11.38
N LEU A 44 10.37 -4.47 -10.26
CA LEU A 44 9.99 -3.21 -9.63
C LEU A 44 10.19 -2.01 -10.57
N LEU A 45 11.36 -1.93 -11.23
CA LEU A 45 11.67 -0.86 -12.18
C LEU A 45 10.77 -0.91 -13.41
N THR A 46 10.45 -2.12 -13.89
CA THR A 46 9.50 -2.32 -15.00
C THR A 46 8.11 -1.83 -14.62
N ALA A 47 7.61 -2.20 -13.43
CA ALA A 47 6.30 -1.75 -12.95
C ALA A 47 6.24 -0.23 -12.77
N ALA A 48 7.26 0.39 -12.15
CA ALA A 48 7.30 1.83 -11.92
C ALA A 48 7.43 2.67 -13.21
N SER A 49 7.93 2.07 -14.29
CA SER A 49 8.12 2.75 -15.59
C SER A 49 7.04 2.37 -16.61
N ALA A 50 6.10 1.50 -16.26
CA ALA A 50 5.06 1.03 -17.16
C ALA A 50 4.07 2.14 -17.51
N SER A 51 3.59 2.15 -18.75
CA SER A 51 2.46 2.98 -19.17
C SER A 51 1.16 2.49 -18.53
N GLU A 52 0.15 3.37 -18.48
CA GLU A 52 -1.14 3.11 -17.82
C GLU A 52 -1.82 1.82 -18.31
N ASP A 53 -1.72 1.50 -19.61
CA ASP A 53 -2.27 0.28 -20.22
C ASP A 53 -1.52 -1.01 -19.83
N LYS A 54 -0.33 -0.89 -19.21
CA LYS A 54 0.57 -2.01 -18.89
C LYS A 54 0.90 -2.12 -17.41
N VAL A 55 0.63 -1.07 -16.63
CA VAL A 55 1.03 -0.98 -15.22
C VAL A 55 0.43 -2.10 -14.37
N GLU A 56 -0.82 -2.51 -14.67
CA GLU A 56 -1.47 -3.63 -13.98
C GLU A 56 -0.69 -4.93 -14.15
N ALA A 57 -0.44 -5.36 -15.40
CA ALA A 57 0.28 -6.59 -15.69
C ALA A 57 1.74 -6.55 -15.18
N ALA A 58 2.41 -5.41 -15.30
CA ALA A 58 3.77 -5.24 -14.80
C ALA A 58 3.84 -5.31 -13.27
N THR A 59 2.86 -4.74 -12.57
CA THR A 59 2.77 -4.80 -11.11
C THR A 59 2.41 -6.20 -10.63
N GLN A 60 1.54 -6.91 -11.36
CA GLN A 60 1.20 -8.30 -11.08
C GLN A 60 2.43 -9.21 -11.10
N ALA A 61 3.38 -9.01 -12.04
CA ALA A 61 4.61 -9.79 -12.08
C ALA A 61 5.47 -9.64 -10.81
N VAL A 62 5.45 -8.47 -10.17
CA VAL A 62 6.09 -8.25 -8.86
C VAL A 62 5.42 -9.11 -7.79
N TYR A 63 4.08 -9.07 -7.73
CA TYR A 63 3.32 -9.85 -6.74
C TYR A 63 3.46 -11.36 -6.94
N ASP A 64 3.49 -11.82 -8.19
CA ASP A 64 3.70 -13.22 -8.53
C ASP A 64 5.05 -13.71 -7.99
N TRP A 65 6.12 -12.93 -8.20
CA TRP A 65 7.45 -13.26 -7.67
C TRP A 65 7.46 -13.28 -6.14
N LEU A 66 6.92 -12.25 -5.48
CA LEU A 66 6.86 -12.16 -4.02
C LEU A 66 6.12 -13.36 -3.41
N HIS A 67 5.06 -13.82 -4.07
CA HIS A 67 4.28 -14.98 -3.65
C HIS A 67 5.03 -16.30 -3.92
N GLN A 68 5.58 -16.48 -5.11
CA GLN A 68 6.28 -17.72 -5.52
C GLN A 68 7.51 -17.99 -4.66
N GLU A 69 8.30 -16.96 -4.36
CA GLU A 69 9.52 -17.08 -3.54
C GLU A 69 9.22 -17.02 -2.03
N VAL A 70 7.95 -16.84 -1.64
CA VAL A 70 7.54 -16.63 -0.24
C VAL A 70 8.39 -15.51 0.40
N ALA A 71 8.64 -14.46 -0.38
CA ALA A 71 9.56 -13.38 0.00
C ALA A 71 9.01 -12.55 1.18
N LEU A 72 7.69 -12.55 1.37
CA LEU A 72 6.99 -11.83 2.43
C LEU A 72 5.92 -12.72 3.08
N LEU A 73 5.58 -12.41 4.33
CA LEU A 73 4.50 -13.05 5.08
C LEU A 73 3.46 -12.01 5.53
N PRO A 74 2.51 -11.60 4.66
CA PRO A 74 1.45 -10.68 5.04
C PRO A 74 0.60 -11.27 6.18
N LEU A 75 0.41 -10.52 7.26
CA LEU A 75 -0.29 -11.00 8.46
C LEU A 75 -1.77 -10.59 8.49
N PHE A 76 -2.04 -9.29 8.33
CA PHE A 76 -3.39 -8.73 8.34
C PHE A 76 -3.38 -7.35 7.68
N PHE A 77 -4.55 -6.89 7.23
CA PHE A 77 -4.78 -5.49 6.90
C PHE A 77 -5.15 -4.72 8.17
N ALA A 78 -4.50 -3.58 8.40
CA ALA A 78 -4.76 -2.73 9.57
C ALA A 78 -6.15 -2.08 9.45
N PRO A 79 -7.10 -2.34 10.36
CA PRO A 79 -8.43 -1.76 10.27
C PRO A 79 -8.42 -0.30 10.75
N VAL A 80 -9.27 0.51 10.12
CA VAL A 80 -9.60 1.87 10.57
C VAL A 80 -10.97 1.82 11.21
N ILE A 81 -11.08 2.26 12.47
CA ILE A 81 -12.29 2.08 13.28
C ILE A 81 -12.92 3.44 13.57
N TRP A 82 -14.16 3.62 13.12
CA TRP A 82 -14.97 4.80 13.38
C TRP A 82 -16.23 4.44 14.17
N ALA A 83 -16.74 5.40 14.92
CA ALA A 83 -18.02 5.30 15.61
C ALA A 83 -18.74 6.65 15.58
N HIS A 84 -20.06 6.63 15.46
CA HIS A 84 -20.91 7.80 15.55
C HIS A 84 -22.18 7.49 16.35
N SER A 85 -22.83 8.52 16.88
CA SER A 85 -24.12 8.41 17.56
C SER A 85 -25.26 8.05 16.60
N GLU A 86 -26.38 7.55 17.13
CA GLU A 86 -27.57 7.17 16.35
C GLU A 86 -28.15 8.30 15.48
N ARG A 87 -28.00 9.56 15.92
CA ARG A 87 -28.49 10.72 15.16
C ARG A 87 -27.72 11.03 13.89
N VAL A 88 -26.50 10.49 13.74
CA VAL A 88 -25.65 10.75 12.56
C VAL A 88 -26.05 9.78 11.47
N THR A 89 -26.42 10.32 10.31
CA THR A 89 -26.75 9.55 9.11
C THR A 89 -25.88 10.00 7.95
N GLY A 90 -25.63 9.11 6.98
CA GLY A 90 -24.81 9.42 5.80
C GLY A 90 -23.30 9.39 6.04
N PHE A 91 -22.84 8.94 7.22
CA PHE A 91 -21.41 8.71 7.46
C PHE A 91 -20.84 7.70 6.46
N ALA A 92 -19.70 8.05 5.85
CA ALA A 92 -18.90 7.16 5.03
C ALA A 92 -17.45 7.18 5.54
N ALA A 93 -16.84 6.01 5.68
CA ALA A 93 -15.44 5.92 6.06
C ALA A 93 -14.57 6.58 4.96
N PRO A 94 -13.54 7.37 5.34
CA PRO A 94 -12.71 8.07 4.38
C PRO A 94 -11.82 7.09 3.59
N ALA A 95 -11.41 7.50 2.38
CA ALA A 95 -10.49 6.72 1.55
C ALA A 95 -9.04 6.77 2.06
N THR A 96 -8.66 7.84 2.76
CA THR A 96 -7.34 8.01 3.38
C THR A 96 -7.46 8.51 4.81
N GLU A 97 -6.40 8.34 5.61
CA GLU A 97 -6.30 8.89 6.97
C GLU A 97 -6.18 10.43 7.00
N TYR A 98 -6.01 11.05 5.83
CA TYR A 98 -5.87 12.50 5.70
C TYR A 98 -7.21 13.20 5.50
N ASP A 99 -8.27 12.44 5.24
CA ASP A 99 -9.61 12.98 4.99
C ASP A 99 -10.45 13.02 6.27
N LEU A 100 -11.15 14.13 6.48
CA LEU A 100 -12.20 14.22 7.51
C LEU A 100 -13.53 13.74 6.92
N PRO A 101 -14.19 12.68 7.45
CA PRO A 101 -15.43 12.13 6.88
C PRO A 101 -16.67 12.94 7.27
N TYR A 102 -16.73 14.21 6.87
CA TYR A 102 -17.88 15.09 7.12
C TYR A 102 -18.89 15.10 5.96
N GLU A 103 -18.49 14.62 4.79
CA GLU A 103 -19.33 14.61 3.59
C GLU A 103 -20.57 13.74 3.81
N ASN A 104 -21.72 14.19 3.29
CA ASN A 104 -23.02 13.51 3.36
C ASN A 104 -23.60 13.34 4.78
N VAL A 105 -22.89 13.77 5.82
CA VAL A 105 -23.38 13.69 7.20
C VAL A 105 -24.57 14.62 7.40
N THR A 106 -25.68 14.05 7.85
CA THR A 106 -26.83 14.80 8.35
C THR A 106 -27.22 14.32 9.75
N LEU A 107 -27.91 15.17 10.51
CA LEU A 107 -28.32 14.89 11.87
C LEU A 107 -29.84 14.77 11.92
N SER A 108 -30.36 13.63 12.40
CA SER A 108 -31.78 13.51 12.70
C SER A 108 -32.16 14.41 13.88
N ALA A 109 -33.41 14.88 13.87
CA ALA A 109 -34.00 15.66 14.96
C ALA A 109 -34.06 14.88 16.27
#